data_AF-A0A9P9QGC2-F1
#
_entry.id   AF-A0A9P9QGC2-F1
#
_cell.length_a   1.000
_cell.length_b   1.000
_cell.length_c   1.000
_cell.angle_alpha   90.00
_cell.angle_beta   90.00
_cell.angle_gamma   90.00
#
_symmetry.space_group_name_H-M   'P 1'
#
loop_
_entity.id
_entity.type
_entity.pdbx_description
1 polymer ?
#
loop_
_entity_poly.entity_id
_entity_poly.type
_entity_poly.pdbx_seq_one_letter_code
_entity_poly.pdbx_strand_id
1 'polypeptide(L)'
;MVYRGRPSTGCKTCRERKVKCDERPGGCVRCEDRKLSCPGYDRTVDAFFHDETAKVKAKAKARLSKLQPSDLRDSDGDVEELAMVPADVKASPRIHLLAPLVDQGISYFMTNHAIGIDQPSISSQAYNKHLSTNGFHPMVSATMTAIGIAGIANIYADPGLKREATQWYLRAIRMANAAISSPNDVRKDTTLVAINLLTMFEATFNTNDFEGWSNHVDGASLLIKARGRDQIHTAAGRRMYLHTVGLMTINCMGKGVRIPDYVEKINDEIVEHLDIEDPRTAFFFLHLKTANLRAHILNSSKPDLKDIIDQALELDALAAPIFQNAASSEWRYETVPCFDKIPGVFGHYYHVYPTHSTAQTWNWVRYTRIYLHDIIRNCTRFFTNFLRENIDLPQQLLNCDTATERLPLVRVSGGYSSVWALFVAGSMPTASAASQDYVLHCLERVERDFGIKQASVFAKALRYKRSLANSGEMPLSLCPRYLPPDRDEKTPYPEANGNVS
;
A
#
# COMPACT_ATOMS: atom_id res chain seq x y z
N MET A 1 -47.11 -18.97 -28.94
CA MET A 1 -45.87 -19.36 -28.21
C MET A 1 -45.25 -20.52 -28.96
N VAL A 2 -44.03 -20.35 -29.49
CA VAL A 2 -43.30 -21.42 -30.19
C VAL A 2 -42.13 -21.82 -29.30
N TYR A 3 -42.03 -23.12 -29.01
CA TYR A 3 -41.01 -23.75 -28.19
C TYR A 3 -39.60 -23.30 -28.61
N ARG A 4 -38.88 -22.59 -27.74
CA ARG A 4 -37.46 -22.23 -27.92
C ARG A 4 -36.58 -23.21 -27.14
N GLY A 5 -36.61 -24.47 -27.55
CA GLY A 5 -35.69 -25.48 -27.03
C GLY A 5 -34.22 -25.11 -27.29
N ARG A 6 -33.30 -25.88 -26.69
CA ARG A 6 -31.85 -25.75 -26.88
C ARG A 6 -31.52 -25.70 -28.39
N PRO A 7 -30.74 -24.71 -28.86
CA PRO A 7 -30.34 -24.63 -30.26
C PRO A 7 -29.71 -25.95 -30.72
N SER A 8 -30.06 -26.39 -31.93
CA SER A 8 -29.49 -27.61 -32.51
C SER A 8 -27.98 -27.48 -32.64
N THR A 9 -27.26 -28.45 -32.08
CA THR A 9 -25.79 -28.59 -32.09
C THR A 9 -25.24 -29.14 -33.41
N GLY A 10 -26.13 -29.48 -34.36
CA GLY A 10 -25.74 -29.96 -35.68
C GLY A 10 -25.02 -28.92 -36.53
N CYS A 11 -24.29 -29.38 -37.55
CA CYS A 11 -23.58 -28.49 -38.47
C CYS A 11 -24.53 -27.52 -39.20
N LYS A 12 -24.01 -26.35 -39.61
CA LYS A 12 -24.81 -25.29 -40.27
C LYS A 12 -25.62 -25.83 -41.45
N THR A 13 -25.01 -26.64 -42.31
CA THR A 13 -25.66 -27.24 -43.49
C THR A 13 -26.84 -28.14 -43.11
N CYS A 14 -26.74 -28.92 -42.04
CA CYS A 14 -27.84 -29.77 -41.57
C CYS A 14 -28.95 -28.96 -40.89
N ARG A 15 -28.59 -27.87 -40.18
CA ARG A 15 -29.55 -26.94 -39.56
C ARG A 15 -30.39 -26.20 -40.59
N GLU A 16 -29.76 -25.65 -41.63
CA GLU A 16 -30.45 -24.96 -42.74
C GLU A 16 -31.39 -25.91 -43.49
N ARG A 17 -30.95 -27.16 -43.68
CA ARG A 17 -31.74 -28.22 -44.30
C ARG A 17 -32.78 -28.85 -43.38
N LYS A 18 -32.85 -28.43 -42.11
CA LYS A 18 -33.75 -28.96 -41.07
C LYS A 18 -33.70 -30.50 -40.93
N VAL A 19 -32.51 -31.07 -41.00
CA VAL A 19 -32.26 -32.51 -40.84
C VAL A 19 -31.40 -32.81 -39.61
N LYS A 20 -31.62 -33.97 -38.97
CA LYS A 20 -30.88 -34.39 -37.77
C LYS A 20 -29.42 -34.71 -38.11
N CYS A 21 -28.48 -33.99 -37.51
CA CYS A 21 -27.05 -34.21 -37.67
C CYS A 21 -26.55 -35.28 -36.69
N ASP A 22 -25.58 -36.08 -37.12
CA ASP A 22 -24.91 -37.14 -36.34
C ASP A 22 -23.71 -36.63 -35.53
N GLU A 23 -23.27 -35.39 -35.75
CA GLU A 23 -22.23 -34.71 -34.96
C GLU A 23 -20.85 -35.40 -34.91
N ARG A 24 -20.57 -36.29 -35.86
CA ARG A 24 -19.30 -37.00 -35.98
C ARG A 24 -18.09 -36.03 -36.13
N PRO A 25 -16.96 -36.25 -35.43
CA PRO A 25 -15.73 -35.47 -35.59
C PRO A 25 -15.21 -35.51 -37.04
N GLY A 26 -14.76 -34.37 -37.57
CA GLY A 26 -14.20 -34.24 -38.92
C GLY A 26 -15.22 -34.04 -40.05
N GLY A 27 -16.51 -34.29 -39.82
CA GLY A 27 -17.58 -34.09 -40.80
C GLY A 27 -18.77 -35.01 -40.53
N CYS A 28 -19.99 -34.54 -40.79
CA CYS A 28 -21.20 -35.33 -40.55
C CYS A 28 -21.51 -36.24 -41.76
N VAL A 29 -22.04 -37.43 -41.50
CA VAL A 29 -22.33 -38.45 -42.55
C VAL A 29 -23.28 -37.88 -43.61
N ARG A 30 -24.26 -37.06 -43.23
CA ARG A 30 -25.21 -36.46 -44.19
C ARG A 30 -24.59 -35.44 -45.15
N CYS A 31 -23.48 -34.81 -44.76
CA CYS A 31 -22.73 -33.93 -45.65
C CYS A 31 -21.83 -34.78 -46.56
N GLU A 32 -21.20 -35.81 -46.02
CA GLU A 32 -20.36 -36.78 -46.75
C GLU A 32 -21.14 -37.51 -47.86
N ASP A 33 -22.30 -38.10 -47.54
CA ASP A 33 -23.16 -38.82 -48.49
C ASP A 33 -23.61 -37.94 -49.67
N ARG A 34 -23.72 -36.64 -49.43
CA ARG A 34 -24.14 -35.65 -50.44
C ARG A 34 -22.98 -34.95 -51.12
N LYS A 35 -21.74 -35.34 -50.83
CA LYS A 35 -20.51 -34.70 -51.32
C LYS A 35 -20.49 -33.19 -51.05
N LEU A 36 -21.07 -32.76 -49.93
CA LEU A 36 -21.06 -31.38 -49.45
C LEU A 36 -19.98 -31.21 -48.39
N SER A 37 -19.19 -30.13 -48.49
CA SER A 37 -18.22 -29.80 -47.45
C SER A 37 -18.93 -29.47 -46.13
N CYS A 38 -18.59 -30.17 -45.05
CA CYS A 38 -19.17 -29.93 -43.73
C CYS A 38 -18.47 -28.74 -43.07
N PRO A 39 -19.19 -27.65 -42.74
CA PRO A 39 -18.58 -26.46 -42.13
C PRO A 39 -18.21 -26.64 -40.65
N GLY A 40 -18.39 -27.84 -40.09
CA GLY A 40 -18.18 -28.12 -38.68
C GLY A 40 -19.36 -27.73 -37.79
N TYR A 41 -19.15 -27.83 -36.48
CA TYR A 41 -20.16 -27.62 -35.45
C TYR A 41 -19.86 -26.31 -34.72
N ASP A 42 -20.78 -25.36 -34.80
CA ASP A 42 -20.65 -24.07 -34.12
C ASP A 42 -21.03 -24.25 -32.64
N ARG A 43 -20.01 -24.22 -31.77
CA ARG A 43 -20.14 -24.32 -30.31
C ARG A 43 -19.89 -22.97 -29.61
N THR A 44 -19.98 -21.87 -30.34
CA THR A 44 -19.69 -20.54 -29.78
C THR A 44 -20.71 -20.14 -28.72
N VAL A 45 -20.17 -19.58 -27.63
CA VAL A 45 -20.91 -19.04 -26.47
C VAL A 45 -21.81 -17.86 -26.88
N ASP A 46 -21.54 -17.25 -28.03
CA ASP A 46 -22.30 -16.13 -28.61
C ASP A 46 -23.75 -16.49 -28.97
N ALA A 47 -24.08 -17.77 -29.15
CA ALA A 47 -25.47 -18.20 -29.32
C ALA A 47 -26.34 -18.05 -28.06
N PHE A 48 -25.74 -17.76 -26.89
CA PHE A 48 -26.46 -17.55 -25.63
C PHE A 48 -26.81 -16.08 -25.35
N PHE A 49 -26.13 -15.12 -25.99
CA PHE A 49 -26.36 -13.70 -25.75
C PHE A 49 -27.03 -13.06 -26.96
N HIS A 50 -28.35 -12.91 -26.89
CA HIS A 50 -29.12 -12.13 -27.86
C HIS A 50 -29.36 -10.72 -27.33
N ASP A 51 -28.93 -9.72 -28.09
CA ASP A 51 -29.27 -8.33 -27.84
C ASP A 51 -30.78 -8.10 -28.09
N GLU A 52 -31.57 -8.05 -27.01
CA GLU A 52 -33.00 -7.74 -27.06
C GLU A 52 -33.30 -6.24 -26.92
N THR A 53 -32.30 -5.35 -26.92
CA THR A 53 -32.45 -3.91 -26.61
C THR A 53 -33.51 -3.25 -27.49
N ALA A 54 -33.52 -3.52 -28.80
CA ALA A 54 -34.49 -2.95 -29.73
C ALA A 54 -35.92 -3.40 -29.43
N LYS A 55 -36.10 -4.67 -29.07
CA LYS A 55 -37.39 -5.29 -28.77
C LYS A 55 -37.95 -4.80 -27.42
N VAL A 56 -37.09 -4.63 -26.42
CA VAL A 56 -37.45 -4.03 -25.13
C VAL A 56 -37.84 -2.56 -25.30
N LYS A 57 -37.08 -1.78 -26.08
CA LYS A 57 -37.42 -0.38 -26.43
C LYS A 57 -38.77 -0.28 -27.13
N ALA A 58 -39.06 -1.16 -28.08
CA ALA A 58 -40.34 -1.19 -28.78
C ALA A 58 -41.50 -1.54 -27.84
N LYS A 59 -41.31 -2.51 -26.92
CA LYS A 59 -42.33 -2.92 -25.95
C LYS A 59 -42.60 -1.83 -24.91
N ALA A 60 -41.57 -1.10 -24.47
CA ALA A 60 -41.70 0.04 -23.57
C ALA A 60 -42.46 1.20 -24.25
N LYS A 61 -42.12 1.54 -25.50
CA LYS A 61 -42.86 2.55 -26.30
C LYS A 61 -44.33 2.16 -26.51
N ALA A 62 -44.60 0.89 -26.82
CA ALA A 62 -45.96 0.40 -27.00
C ALA A 62 -46.79 0.37 -25.71
N ARG A 63 -46.13 0.30 -24.54
CA ARG A 63 -46.78 0.42 -23.22
C ARG A 63 -47.09 1.88 -22.90
N LEU A 64 -46.16 2.79 -23.20
CA LEU A 64 -46.35 4.23 -23.05
C LEU A 64 -47.45 4.78 -23.97
N SER A 65 -47.57 4.26 -25.20
CA SER A 65 -48.60 4.68 -26.15
C SER A 65 -50.00 4.14 -25.83
N LYS A 66 -50.14 3.27 -24.82
CA LYS A 66 -51.41 2.72 -24.35
C LYS A 66 -51.93 3.41 -23.08
N LEU A 67 -51.15 4.31 -22.48
CA LEU A 67 -51.59 5.14 -21.36
C LEU A 67 -52.43 6.28 -21.91
N GLN A 68 -53.62 6.50 -21.35
CA GLN A 68 -54.47 7.64 -21.72
C GLN A 68 -53.98 8.89 -20.97
N PRO A 69 -54.16 10.11 -21.53
CA PRO A 69 -53.76 11.35 -20.86
C PRO A 69 -54.43 11.57 -19.49
N SER A 70 -55.53 10.87 -19.21
CA SER A 70 -56.22 10.86 -17.92
C SER A 70 -55.44 10.13 -16.82
N ASP A 71 -54.56 9.20 -17.16
CA ASP A 71 -53.77 8.41 -16.20
C ASP A 71 -52.54 9.19 -15.68
N LEU A 72 -52.27 10.37 -16.22
CA LEU A 72 -51.14 11.24 -15.88
C LEU A 72 -51.54 12.46 -15.01
N ARG A 73 -52.80 12.54 -14.57
CA ARG A 73 -53.35 13.74 -13.91
C ARG A 73 -53.67 13.60 -12.43
N ASP A 74 -53.36 12.48 -11.80
CA ASP A 74 -53.56 12.32 -10.36
C ASP A 74 -52.29 11.80 -9.68
N SER A 75 -51.34 12.73 -9.45
CA SER A 75 -50.19 12.56 -8.55
C SER A 75 -49.47 13.90 -8.38
N ASP A 76 -50.10 14.85 -7.70
CA ASP A 76 -49.43 16.05 -7.15
C ASP A 76 -48.92 15.79 -5.72
N GLY A 77 -48.49 14.57 -5.45
CA GLY A 77 -47.93 14.15 -4.15
C GLY A 77 -46.79 13.18 -4.39
N ASP A 78 -45.62 13.55 -3.86
CA ASP A 78 -44.41 12.76 -3.69
C ASP A 78 -43.80 12.14 -4.95
N VAL A 79 -42.64 12.67 -5.33
CA VAL A 79 -41.72 12.07 -6.30
C VAL A 79 -41.09 10.83 -5.66
N GLU A 80 -41.88 9.80 -5.43
CA GLU A 80 -41.39 8.44 -5.19
C GLU A 80 -40.93 7.90 -6.54
N GLU A 81 -39.62 7.98 -6.71
CA GLU A 81 -38.77 7.06 -7.43
C GLU A 81 -39.55 5.88 -8.04
N LEU A 82 -39.60 5.83 -9.38
CA LEU A 82 -40.06 4.68 -10.16
C LEU A 82 -39.22 3.45 -9.79
N ALA A 83 -39.53 2.86 -8.64
CA ALA A 83 -38.98 1.61 -8.20
C ALA A 83 -39.45 0.57 -9.21
N MET A 84 -38.50 0.10 -10.02
CA MET A 84 -38.61 -1.20 -10.65
C MET A 84 -38.82 -2.22 -9.55
N VAL A 85 -40.05 -2.49 -9.16
CA VAL A 85 -40.38 -3.66 -8.34
C VAL A 85 -40.20 -4.86 -9.27
N PRO A 86 -39.15 -5.69 -9.09
CA PRO A 86 -39.02 -6.89 -9.90
C PRO A 86 -40.13 -7.82 -9.46
N ALA A 87 -41.03 -8.14 -10.39
CA ALA A 87 -41.99 -9.21 -10.20
C ALA A 87 -41.21 -10.49 -9.86
N ASP A 88 -41.52 -11.03 -8.67
CA ASP A 88 -41.14 -12.35 -8.18
C ASP A 88 -39.68 -12.58 -7.76
N VAL A 89 -39.28 -11.94 -6.67
CA VAL A 89 -38.01 -12.19 -5.93
C VAL A 89 -37.94 -13.61 -5.33
N LYS A 90 -39.01 -14.41 -5.37
CA LYS A 90 -39.02 -15.77 -4.79
C LYS A 90 -38.31 -16.82 -5.66
N ALA A 91 -38.04 -16.53 -6.93
CA ALA A 91 -37.37 -17.45 -7.86
C ALA A 91 -35.88 -17.12 -8.11
N SER A 92 -35.32 -16.10 -7.45
CA SER A 92 -33.87 -15.88 -7.48
C SER A 92 -33.19 -17.01 -6.70
N PRO A 93 -32.14 -17.68 -7.23
CA PRO A 93 -31.34 -18.57 -6.40
C PRO A 93 -30.87 -17.76 -5.19
N ARG A 94 -31.28 -18.14 -3.98
CA ARG A 94 -30.74 -17.61 -2.71
C ARG A 94 -29.27 -18.02 -2.48
N ILE A 95 -28.54 -18.28 -3.56
CA ILE A 95 -27.10 -18.39 -3.53
C ILE A 95 -26.65 -16.94 -3.46
N HIS A 96 -26.31 -16.47 -2.26
CA HIS A 96 -25.41 -15.34 -2.18
C HIS A 96 -24.17 -15.74 -3.00
N LEU A 97 -24.01 -15.15 -4.18
CA LEU A 97 -22.78 -15.27 -4.96
C LEU A 97 -21.70 -14.56 -4.15
N LEU A 98 -21.22 -15.23 -3.11
CA LEU A 98 -20.03 -14.79 -2.41
C LEU A 98 -18.91 -14.92 -3.42
N ALA A 99 -18.21 -13.81 -3.66
CA ALA A 99 -17.03 -13.82 -4.51
C ALA A 99 -16.06 -14.90 -3.97
N PRO A 100 -15.36 -15.65 -4.84
CA PRO A 100 -14.30 -16.56 -4.41
C PRO A 100 -13.33 -15.87 -3.44
N LEU A 101 -12.79 -16.61 -2.47
CA LEU A 101 -11.87 -16.04 -1.47
C LEU A 101 -10.67 -15.31 -2.11
N VAL A 102 -10.23 -15.79 -3.29
CA VAL A 102 -9.20 -15.14 -4.11
C VAL A 102 -9.61 -13.73 -4.52
N ASP A 103 -10.83 -13.57 -5.03
CA ASP A 103 -11.36 -12.28 -5.47
C ASP A 103 -11.60 -11.34 -4.29
N GLN A 104 -12.05 -11.87 -3.15
CA GLN A 104 -12.15 -11.11 -1.90
C GLN A 104 -10.78 -10.62 -1.43
N GLY A 105 -9.76 -11.47 -1.48
CA GLY A 105 -8.38 -11.11 -1.14
C GLY A 105 -7.83 -10.03 -2.08
N ILE A 106 -7.92 -10.22 -3.40
CA ILE A 106 -7.48 -9.22 -4.38
C ILE A 106 -8.24 -7.91 -4.19
N SER A 107 -9.56 -7.94 -4.01
CA SER A 107 -10.37 -6.74 -3.77
C SER A 107 -9.91 -6.02 -2.51
N TYR A 108 -9.70 -6.76 -1.41
CA TYR A 108 -9.22 -6.16 -0.17
C TYR A 108 -7.85 -5.50 -0.37
N PHE A 109 -6.91 -6.18 -1.05
CA PHE A 109 -5.61 -5.61 -1.38
C PHE A 109 -5.75 -4.33 -2.20
N MET A 110 -6.56 -4.35 -3.25
CA MET A 110 -6.74 -3.17 -4.11
C MET A 110 -7.33 -2.00 -3.32
N THR A 111 -8.33 -2.24 -2.47
CA THR A 111 -9.00 -1.19 -1.69
C THR A 111 -8.15 -0.65 -0.54
N ASN A 112 -7.36 -1.48 0.13
CA ASN A 112 -6.67 -1.06 1.37
C ASN A 112 -5.16 -0.82 1.19
N HIS A 113 -4.57 -1.33 0.11
CA HIS A 113 -3.12 -1.32 -0.09
C HIS A 113 -2.69 -0.66 -1.41
N ALA A 114 -3.55 -0.65 -2.44
CA ALA A 114 -3.24 -0.03 -3.72
C ALA A 114 -3.86 1.37 -3.93
N ILE A 115 -4.83 1.79 -3.10
CA ILE A 115 -5.44 3.13 -3.21
C ILE A 115 -4.40 4.21 -2.86
N GLY A 116 -4.32 5.24 -3.70
CA GLY A 116 -3.45 6.42 -3.48
C GLY A 116 -2.02 6.27 -4.00
N ILE A 117 -1.67 5.14 -4.64
CA ILE A 117 -0.42 4.99 -5.40
C ILE A 117 -0.68 5.45 -6.84
N ASP A 118 -0.24 6.66 -7.20
CA ASP A 118 -0.21 7.17 -8.59
C ASP A 118 -1.51 6.99 -9.40
N GLN A 119 -2.68 7.01 -8.76
CA GLN A 119 -3.94 6.99 -9.50
C GLN A 119 -4.47 8.41 -9.61
N PRO A 120 -4.63 8.93 -10.83
CA PRO A 120 -5.45 10.12 -11.01
C PRO A 120 -6.86 9.75 -10.53
N SER A 121 -7.62 10.74 -10.03
CA SER A 121 -8.96 10.52 -9.48
C SER A 121 -9.76 9.51 -10.31
N ILE A 122 -10.55 8.64 -9.66
CA ILE A 122 -11.42 7.68 -10.35
C ILE A 122 -12.39 8.37 -11.33
N SER A 123 -12.67 9.66 -11.10
CA SER A 123 -13.45 10.51 -12.00
C SER A 123 -12.67 11.10 -13.19
N SER A 124 -11.36 10.90 -13.27
CA SER A 124 -10.50 11.46 -14.32
C SER A 124 -10.50 10.60 -15.58
N GLN A 125 -10.39 11.25 -16.76
CA GLN A 125 -10.23 10.53 -18.03
C GLN A 125 -8.95 9.69 -18.10
N ALA A 126 -7.93 10.01 -17.29
CA ALA A 126 -6.67 9.27 -17.22
C ALA A 126 -6.83 7.91 -16.51
N TYR A 127 -7.77 7.78 -15.57
CA TYR A 127 -8.05 6.53 -14.86
C TYR A 127 -8.41 5.39 -15.83
N ASN A 128 -9.29 5.67 -16.81
CA ASN A 128 -9.76 4.67 -17.77
C ASN A 128 -8.73 4.32 -18.87
N LYS A 129 -7.67 5.13 -19.06
CA LYS A 129 -6.64 4.87 -20.07
C LYS A 129 -5.64 3.78 -19.66
N HIS A 130 -5.57 3.44 -18.38
CA HIS A 130 -4.55 2.53 -17.82
C HIS A 130 -5.12 1.22 -17.26
N LEU A 131 -6.39 0.91 -17.50
CA LEU A 131 -6.97 -0.37 -17.11
C LEU A 131 -6.37 -1.46 -18.01
N SER A 132 -5.35 -2.17 -17.51
CA SER A 132 -4.79 -3.34 -18.18
C SER A 132 -5.92 -4.37 -18.40
N THR A 133 -6.15 -4.73 -19.66
CA THR A 133 -7.08 -5.80 -20.05
C THR A 133 -6.51 -7.20 -19.82
N ASN A 134 -5.20 -7.31 -19.60
CA ASN A 134 -4.54 -8.53 -19.18
C ASN A 134 -4.61 -8.63 -17.66
N GLY A 135 -5.08 -9.77 -17.15
CA GLY A 135 -5.08 -10.06 -15.71
C GLY A 135 -3.67 -10.05 -15.10
N PHE A 136 -3.60 -10.11 -13.77
CA PHE A 136 -2.31 -10.09 -13.07
C PHE A 136 -1.46 -11.34 -13.36
N HIS A 137 -0.14 -11.16 -13.42
CA HIS A 137 0.79 -12.28 -13.47
C HIS A 137 0.51 -13.24 -12.28
N PRO A 138 0.47 -14.58 -12.48
CA PRO A 138 0.03 -15.51 -11.43
C PRO A 138 0.77 -15.36 -10.09
N MET A 139 2.06 -15.05 -10.13
CA MET A 139 2.87 -14.80 -8.92
C MET A 139 2.41 -13.54 -8.16
N VAL A 140 2.15 -12.46 -8.90
CA VAL A 140 1.68 -11.18 -8.35
C VAL A 140 0.26 -11.33 -7.82
N SER A 141 -0.61 -12.05 -8.56
CA SER A 141 -1.95 -12.39 -8.08
C SER A 141 -1.92 -13.20 -6.79
N ALA A 142 -1.00 -14.17 -6.67
CA ALA A 142 -0.85 -14.97 -5.46
C ALA A 142 -0.40 -14.13 -4.25
N THR A 143 0.54 -13.19 -4.43
CA THR A 143 0.95 -12.28 -3.34
C THR A 143 -0.18 -11.33 -2.94
N MET A 144 -0.87 -10.71 -3.92
CA MET A 144 -2.04 -9.85 -3.67
C MET A 144 -3.14 -10.60 -2.90
N THR A 145 -3.41 -11.84 -3.29
CA THR A 145 -4.38 -12.72 -2.62
C THR A 145 -3.95 -13.01 -1.18
N ALA A 146 -2.67 -13.38 -0.97
CA ALA A 146 -2.14 -13.66 0.35
C ALA A 146 -2.27 -12.46 1.29
N ILE A 147 -1.85 -11.27 0.85
CA ILE A 147 -1.92 -10.02 1.63
C ILE A 147 -3.38 -9.68 1.95
N GLY A 148 -4.26 -9.78 0.95
CA GLY A 148 -5.67 -9.48 1.11
C GLY A 148 -6.36 -10.37 2.13
N ILE A 149 -6.18 -11.69 2.01
CA ILE A 149 -6.73 -12.65 2.96
C ILE A 149 -6.11 -12.43 4.35
N ALA A 150 -4.81 -12.11 4.44
CA ALA A 150 -4.17 -11.78 5.72
C ALA A 150 -4.82 -10.57 6.40
N GLY A 151 -5.09 -9.49 5.66
CA GLY A 151 -5.77 -8.31 6.18
C GLY A 151 -7.17 -8.63 6.70
N ILE A 152 -7.96 -9.38 5.93
CA ILE A 152 -9.29 -9.87 6.35
C ILE A 152 -9.16 -10.74 7.61
N ALA A 153 -8.25 -11.72 7.60
CA ALA A 153 -8.03 -12.65 8.71
C ALA A 153 -7.64 -11.92 10.01
N ASN A 154 -6.89 -10.82 9.90
CA ASN A 154 -6.48 -10.01 11.04
C ASN A 154 -7.64 -9.20 11.62
N ILE A 155 -8.48 -8.59 10.78
CA ILE A 155 -9.65 -7.82 11.22
C ILE A 155 -10.68 -8.70 11.91
N TYR A 156 -10.99 -9.86 11.32
CA TYR A 156 -11.98 -10.80 11.87
C TYR A 156 -11.39 -11.78 12.88
N ALA A 157 -10.08 -11.71 13.14
CA ALA A 157 -9.36 -12.64 14.01
C ALA A 157 -9.61 -14.13 13.68
N ASP A 158 -9.74 -14.47 12.40
CA ASP A 158 -10.11 -15.81 11.92
C ASP A 158 -8.86 -16.70 11.69
N PRO A 159 -8.64 -17.77 12.48
CA PRO A 159 -7.48 -18.65 12.33
C PRO A 159 -7.49 -19.47 11.02
N GLY A 160 -8.67 -19.76 10.47
CA GLY A 160 -8.83 -20.45 9.20
C GLY A 160 -8.35 -19.57 8.05
N LEU A 161 -8.78 -18.31 8.00
CA LEU A 161 -8.31 -17.35 7.00
C LEU A 161 -6.81 -17.05 7.14
N LYS A 162 -6.27 -17.04 8.37
CA LYS A 162 -4.81 -16.93 8.57
C LYS A 162 -4.05 -18.09 7.92
N ARG A 163 -4.58 -19.31 8.05
CA ARG A 163 -4.00 -20.50 7.41
C ARG A 163 -4.06 -20.40 5.89
N GLU A 164 -5.19 -19.96 5.34
CA GLU A 164 -5.35 -19.74 3.90
C GLU A 164 -4.38 -18.67 3.37
N ALA A 165 -4.27 -17.53 4.04
CA ALA A 165 -3.31 -16.49 3.70
C ALA A 165 -1.86 -17.02 3.67
N THR A 166 -1.50 -17.84 4.66
CA THR A 166 -0.19 -18.49 4.75
C THR A 166 0.05 -19.46 3.59
N GLN A 167 -0.96 -20.23 3.18
CA GLN A 167 -0.83 -21.13 2.03
C GLN A 167 -0.58 -20.36 0.72
N TRP A 168 -1.31 -19.26 0.49
CA TRP A 168 -1.09 -18.39 -0.66
C TRP A 168 0.28 -17.72 -0.63
N TYR A 169 0.74 -17.28 0.55
CA TYR A 169 2.08 -16.74 0.75
C TYR A 169 3.17 -17.77 0.40
N LEU A 170 3.08 -18.99 0.91
CA LEU A 170 4.03 -20.07 0.59
C LEU A 170 4.01 -20.45 -0.89
N ARG A 171 2.83 -20.42 -1.53
CA ARG A 171 2.71 -20.63 -2.98
C ARG A 171 3.44 -19.54 -3.74
N ALA A 172 3.26 -18.28 -3.36
CA ALA A 172 3.97 -17.15 -3.96
C ALA A 172 5.49 -17.25 -3.78
N ILE A 173 5.97 -17.65 -2.59
CA ILE A 173 7.41 -17.91 -2.34
C ILE A 173 7.94 -18.98 -3.29
N ARG A 174 7.24 -20.10 -3.47
CA ARG A 174 7.69 -21.16 -4.41
C ARG A 174 7.82 -20.63 -5.84
N MET A 175 6.87 -19.80 -6.27
CA MET A 175 6.89 -19.18 -7.60
C MET A 175 8.02 -18.14 -7.72
N ALA A 176 8.25 -17.34 -6.68
CA ALA A 176 9.36 -16.40 -6.63
C ALA A 176 10.71 -17.12 -6.65
N ASN A 177 10.88 -18.20 -5.87
CA ASN A 177 12.08 -19.03 -5.87
C ASN A 177 12.38 -19.64 -7.25
N ALA A 178 11.36 -20.09 -7.97
CA ALA A 178 11.52 -20.55 -9.35
C ALA A 178 11.98 -19.41 -10.28
N ALA A 179 11.41 -18.21 -10.12
CA ALA A 179 11.77 -17.06 -10.95
C ALA A 179 13.18 -16.53 -10.67
N ILE A 180 13.61 -16.44 -9.41
CA ILE A 180 14.98 -16.01 -9.06
C ILE A 180 16.05 -17.03 -9.48
N SER A 181 15.68 -18.31 -9.59
CA SER A 181 16.56 -19.37 -10.08
C SER A 181 16.71 -19.36 -11.60
N SER A 182 15.83 -18.66 -12.31
CA SER A 182 15.83 -18.54 -13.76
C SER A 182 16.62 -17.29 -14.19
N PRO A 183 17.68 -17.43 -14.99
CA PRO A 183 18.47 -16.28 -15.49
C PRO A 183 17.62 -15.25 -16.26
N ASN A 184 16.51 -15.69 -16.84
CA ASN A 184 15.60 -14.84 -17.61
C ASN A 184 14.56 -14.15 -16.73
N ASP A 185 14.03 -14.83 -15.71
CA ASP A 185 12.92 -14.31 -14.90
C ASP A 185 13.41 -13.47 -13.71
N VAL A 186 14.62 -13.71 -13.21
CA VAL A 186 15.19 -13.00 -12.05
C VAL A 186 15.23 -11.48 -12.25
N ARG A 187 15.41 -11.02 -13.50
CA ARG A 187 15.44 -9.60 -13.85
C ARG A 187 14.08 -9.01 -14.22
N LYS A 188 12.99 -9.79 -14.27
CA LYS A 188 11.66 -9.30 -14.69
C LYS A 188 10.99 -8.43 -13.63
N ASP A 189 10.20 -7.47 -14.10
CA ASP A 189 9.40 -6.57 -13.24
C ASP A 189 8.43 -7.36 -12.34
N THR A 190 7.83 -8.41 -12.90
CA THR A 190 6.92 -9.29 -12.15
C THR A 190 7.59 -9.95 -10.94
N THR A 191 8.87 -10.30 -11.04
CA THR A 191 9.65 -10.90 -9.94
C THR A 191 9.91 -9.88 -8.85
N LEU A 192 10.35 -8.67 -9.21
CA LEU A 192 10.62 -7.59 -8.25
C LEU A 192 9.33 -7.11 -7.55
N VAL A 193 8.23 -6.92 -8.30
CA VAL A 193 6.92 -6.59 -7.71
C VAL A 193 6.47 -7.68 -6.75
N ALA A 194 6.57 -8.95 -7.12
CA ALA A 194 6.16 -10.04 -6.25
C ALA A 194 6.95 -10.05 -4.93
N ILE A 195 8.27 -9.85 -4.97
CA ILE A 195 9.09 -9.79 -3.75
C ILE A 195 8.74 -8.57 -2.89
N ASN A 196 8.52 -7.39 -3.48
CA ASN A 196 8.04 -6.22 -2.73
C ASN A 196 6.68 -6.48 -2.07
N LEU A 197 5.80 -7.24 -2.72
CA LEU A 197 4.53 -7.67 -2.12
C LEU A 197 4.72 -8.72 -1.02
N LEU A 198 5.71 -9.62 -1.13
CA LEU A 198 6.06 -10.52 -0.03
C LEU A 198 6.59 -9.75 1.19
N THR A 199 7.38 -8.69 0.98
CA THR A 199 7.76 -7.73 2.04
C THR A 199 6.54 -7.12 2.71
N MET A 200 5.52 -6.74 1.94
CA MET A 200 4.27 -6.21 2.46
C MET A 200 3.47 -7.25 3.25
N PHE A 201 3.46 -8.52 2.80
CA PHE A 201 2.82 -9.60 3.54
C PHE A 201 3.43 -9.74 4.94
N GLU A 202 4.76 -9.72 5.06
CA GLU A 202 5.43 -9.77 6.36
C GLU A 202 5.03 -8.60 7.27
N ALA A 203 4.94 -7.38 6.73
CA ALA A 203 4.46 -6.22 7.49
C ALA A 203 2.99 -6.36 7.94
N THR A 204 2.15 -7.01 7.14
CA THR A 204 0.73 -7.22 7.47
C THR A 204 0.54 -8.38 8.45
N PHE A 205 1.33 -9.45 8.38
CA PHE A 205 1.04 -10.71 9.05
C PHE A 205 1.95 -11.02 10.25
N ASN A 206 3.22 -10.62 10.23
CA ASN A 206 4.19 -10.93 11.29
C ASN A 206 3.99 -10.02 12.52
N THR A 207 3.91 -10.64 13.71
CA THR A 207 3.67 -9.97 15.01
C THR A 207 4.87 -10.00 15.95
N ASN A 208 5.96 -10.65 15.53
CA ASN A 208 7.05 -11.05 16.40
C ASN A 208 8.26 -10.14 16.28
N ASP A 209 8.67 -9.87 15.05
CA ASP A 209 9.92 -9.18 14.71
C ASP A 209 9.86 -8.62 13.27
N PHE A 210 10.94 -7.97 12.86
CA PHE A 210 11.11 -7.41 11.51
C PHE A 210 11.96 -8.31 10.61
N GLU A 211 12.34 -9.51 11.05
CA GLU A 211 13.34 -10.32 10.36
C GLU A 211 12.85 -10.73 8.97
N GLY A 212 11.64 -11.29 8.87
CA GLY A 212 11.03 -11.66 7.59
C GLY A 212 10.90 -10.48 6.63
N TRP A 213 10.48 -9.32 7.14
CA TRP A 213 10.40 -8.09 6.35
C TRP A 213 11.79 -7.66 5.86
N SER A 214 12.79 -7.65 6.73
CA SER A 214 14.17 -7.25 6.43
C SER A 214 14.80 -8.17 5.38
N ASN A 215 14.59 -9.48 5.49
CA ASN A 215 15.09 -10.49 4.56
C ASN A 215 14.54 -10.29 3.15
N HIS A 216 13.25 -9.98 2.99
CA HIS A 216 12.69 -9.67 1.67
C HIS A 216 13.20 -8.35 1.11
N VAL A 217 13.41 -7.32 1.95
CA VAL A 217 14.03 -6.05 1.51
C VAL A 217 15.46 -6.28 1.02
N ASP A 218 16.27 -7.07 1.72
CA ASP A 218 17.62 -7.43 1.29
C ASP A 218 17.59 -8.23 -0.03
N GLY A 219 16.67 -9.19 -0.16
CA GLY A 219 16.46 -9.93 -1.40
C GLY A 219 16.07 -9.02 -2.57
N ALA A 220 15.16 -8.06 -2.34
CA ALA A 220 14.76 -7.08 -3.35
C ALA A 220 15.92 -6.15 -3.74
N SER A 221 16.75 -5.73 -2.78
CA SER A 221 17.97 -4.95 -3.01
C SER A 221 18.94 -5.68 -3.95
N LEU A 222 19.14 -6.99 -3.74
CA LEU A 222 19.96 -7.82 -4.63
C LEU A 222 19.40 -7.89 -6.05
N LEU A 223 18.07 -7.91 -6.21
CA LEU A 223 17.44 -7.84 -7.53
C LEU A 223 17.61 -6.49 -8.20
N ILE A 224 17.51 -5.37 -7.46
CA ILE A 224 17.83 -4.05 -8.01
C ILE A 224 19.25 -4.04 -8.55
N LYS A 225 20.21 -4.57 -7.78
CA LYS A 225 21.61 -4.69 -8.20
C LYS A 225 21.76 -5.57 -9.45
N ALA A 226 21.06 -6.72 -9.50
CA ALA A 226 21.12 -7.65 -10.63
C ALA A 226 20.47 -7.11 -11.91
N ARG A 227 19.43 -6.27 -11.79
CA ARG A 227 18.75 -5.58 -12.89
C ARG A 227 19.59 -4.44 -13.48
N GLY A 228 20.49 -3.85 -12.69
CA GLY A 228 21.40 -2.80 -13.15
C GLY A 228 20.66 -1.53 -13.58
N ARG A 229 21.25 -0.77 -14.50
CA ARG A 229 20.71 0.53 -14.95
C ARG A 229 19.52 0.39 -15.90
N ASP A 230 19.44 -0.71 -16.65
CA ASP A 230 18.39 -0.95 -17.65
C ASP A 230 16.95 -0.78 -17.10
N GLN A 231 16.76 -1.02 -15.81
CA GLN A 231 15.46 -0.86 -15.15
C GLN A 231 14.93 0.57 -15.16
N ILE A 232 15.79 1.59 -15.20
CA ILE A 232 15.35 2.99 -15.08
C ILE A 232 14.83 3.58 -16.40
N HIS A 233 14.98 2.86 -17.52
CA HIS A 233 14.50 3.35 -18.82
C HIS A 233 12.97 3.27 -18.97
N THR A 234 12.28 2.45 -18.17
CA THR A 234 10.82 2.38 -18.18
C THR A 234 10.21 3.08 -16.97
N ALA A 235 9.02 3.68 -17.12
CA ALA A 235 8.32 4.31 -16.01
C ALA A 235 7.98 3.32 -14.88
N ALA A 236 7.60 2.08 -15.23
CA ALA A 236 7.35 1.02 -14.25
C ALA A 236 8.62 0.65 -13.48
N GLY A 237 9.74 0.48 -14.20
CA GLY A 237 11.02 0.17 -13.58
C GLY A 237 11.55 1.28 -12.67
N ARG A 238 11.40 2.56 -13.04
CA ARG A 238 11.71 3.70 -12.15
C ARG A 238 10.89 3.67 -10.86
N ARG A 239 9.57 3.44 -10.96
CA ARG A 239 8.69 3.36 -9.79
C ARG A 239 9.08 2.22 -8.86
N MET A 240 9.34 1.03 -9.41
CA MET A 240 9.79 -0.11 -8.60
C MET A 240 11.15 0.14 -7.96
N TYR A 241 12.08 0.78 -8.67
CA TYR A 241 13.37 1.17 -8.14
C TYR A 241 13.21 2.09 -6.94
N LEU A 242 12.49 3.21 -7.10
CA LEU A 242 12.25 4.17 -6.02
C LEU A 242 11.57 3.53 -4.81
N HIS A 243 10.57 2.68 -5.04
CA HIS A 243 9.90 1.94 -3.96
C HIS A 243 10.84 1.00 -3.21
N THR A 244 11.59 0.17 -3.94
CA THR A 244 12.49 -0.83 -3.36
C THR A 244 13.64 -0.17 -2.61
N VAL A 245 14.23 0.89 -3.19
CA VAL A 245 15.29 1.65 -2.54
C VAL A 245 14.76 2.43 -1.33
N GLY A 246 13.51 2.91 -1.36
CA GLY A 246 12.86 3.48 -0.18
C GLY A 246 12.75 2.49 0.99
N LEU A 247 12.32 1.25 0.71
CA LEU A 247 12.31 0.17 1.71
C LEU A 247 13.71 -0.18 2.22
N MET A 248 14.68 -0.30 1.31
CA MET A 248 16.09 -0.54 1.66
C MET A 248 16.63 0.57 2.55
N THR A 249 16.28 1.83 2.30
CA THR A 249 16.70 2.97 3.12
C THR A 249 16.23 2.84 4.56
N ILE A 250 14.97 2.46 4.77
CA ILE A 250 14.41 2.19 6.10
C ILE A 250 15.16 1.03 6.78
N ASN A 251 15.44 -0.04 6.03
CA ASN A 251 16.17 -1.20 6.56
C ASN A 251 17.62 -0.84 6.97
N CYS A 252 18.32 -0.07 6.13
CA CYS A 252 19.65 0.47 6.42
C CYS A 252 19.65 1.37 7.64
N MET A 253 18.63 2.23 7.81
CA MET A 253 18.46 3.02 9.03
C MET A 253 18.30 2.15 10.28
N GLY A 254 17.57 1.04 10.18
CA GLY A 254 17.41 0.06 11.28
C GLY A 254 18.71 -0.62 11.66
N LYS A 255 19.40 -1.15 10.67
CA LYS A 255 20.68 -1.84 10.84
C LYS A 255 21.85 -0.91 11.16
N GLY A 256 21.68 0.41 10.99
CA GLY A 256 22.74 1.38 11.18
C GLY A 256 23.86 1.26 10.14
N VAL A 257 23.53 0.80 8.94
CA VAL A 257 24.49 0.58 7.84
C VAL A 257 24.28 1.59 6.72
N ARG A 258 25.35 1.87 5.98
CA ARG A 258 25.30 2.79 4.84
C ARG A 258 24.46 2.20 3.70
N ILE A 259 23.81 3.07 2.92
CA ILE A 259 23.20 2.68 1.65
C ILE A 259 24.28 2.13 0.72
N PRO A 260 24.06 1.00 0.02
CA PRO A 260 25.04 0.44 -0.90
C PRO A 260 25.42 1.38 -2.06
N ASP A 261 26.71 1.48 -2.38
CA ASP A 261 27.26 2.39 -3.41
C ASP A 261 26.68 2.22 -4.81
N TYR A 262 26.14 1.04 -5.15
CA TYR A 262 25.51 0.83 -6.46
C TYR A 262 24.24 1.67 -6.63
N VAL A 263 23.59 2.07 -5.54
CA VAL A 263 22.40 2.94 -5.58
C VAL A 263 22.78 4.36 -5.97
N GLU A 264 23.90 4.89 -5.48
CA GLU A 264 24.41 6.19 -5.90
C GLU A 264 24.63 6.24 -7.42
N LYS A 265 25.27 5.21 -7.97
CA LYS A 265 25.51 5.08 -9.42
C LYS A 265 24.27 4.97 -10.30
N ILE A 266 23.14 4.49 -9.75
CA ILE A 266 21.86 4.46 -10.47
C ILE A 266 21.12 5.79 -10.26
N ASN A 267 21.27 6.39 -9.09
CA ASN A 267 20.69 7.68 -8.76
C ASN A 267 21.24 8.82 -9.64
N ASP A 268 22.53 8.77 -9.98
CA ASP A 268 23.18 9.72 -10.90
C ASP A 268 22.49 9.78 -12.27
N GLU A 269 21.89 8.67 -12.73
CA GLU A 269 21.20 8.60 -14.02
C GLU A 269 19.69 8.78 -13.88
N ILE A 270 19.08 8.19 -12.84
CA ILE A 270 17.62 8.26 -12.69
C ILE A 270 17.13 9.69 -12.45
N VAL A 271 17.95 10.55 -11.85
CA VAL A 271 17.59 11.94 -11.54
C VAL A 271 17.21 12.72 -12.80
N GLU A 272 17.80 12.40 -13.96
CA GLU A 272 17.45 13.00 -15.26
C GLU A 272 16.03 12.64 -15.73
N HIS A 273 15.42 11.61 -15.13
CA HIS A 273 14.09 11.13 -15.44
C HIS A 273 13.04 11.48 -14.37
N LEU A 274 13.43 12.19 -13.32
CA LEU A 274 12.57 12.55 -12.19
C LEU A 274 12.32 14.05 -12.14
N ASP A 275 11.13 14.42 -11.68
CA ASP A 275 10.85 15.79 -11.28
C ASP A 275 11.45 16.02 -9.89
N ILE A 276 12.52 16.83 -9.82
CA ILE A 276 13.22 17.14 -8.57
C ILE A 276 12.43 18.10 -7.67
N GLU A 277 11.46 18.84 -8.23
CA GLU A 277 10.58 19.72 -7.48
C GLU A 277 9.39 18.95 -6.88
N ASP A 278 9.16 17.70 -7.30
CA ASP A 278 8.18 16.82 -6.67
C ASP A 278 8.61 16.47 -5.23
N PRO A 279 7.79 16.78 -4.21
CA PRO A 279 8.12 16.49 -2.82
C PRO A 279 8.48 15.03 -2.51
N ARG A 280 7.95 14.07 -3.28
CA ARG A 280 8.27 12.64 -3.13
C ARG A 280 9.71 12.35 -3.56
N THR A 281 10.13 12.94 -4.68
CA THR A 281 11.50 12.83 -5.19
C THR A 281 12.48 13.50 -4.23
N ALA A 282 12.17 14.73 -3.79
CA ALA A 282 13.00 15.46 -2.84
C ALA A 282 13.17 14.68 -1.53
N PHE A 283 12.06 14.13 -0.99
CA PHE A 283 12.11 13.25 0.19
C PHE A 283 12.97 12.01 -0.04
N PHE A 284 12.84 11.33 -1.19
CA PHE A 284 13.62 10.13 -1.49
C PHE A 284 15.13 10.35 -1.33
N PHE A 285 15.67 11.43 -1.92
CA PHE A 285 17.10 11.76 -1.80
C PHE A 285 17.49 12.25 -0.40
N LEU A 286 16.64 13.05 0.25
CA LEU A 286 16.84 13.48 1.64
C LEU A 286 16.97 12.26 2.58
N HIS A 287 16.11 11.27 2.40
CA HIS A 287 16.05 10.09 3.26
C HIS A 287 17.29 9.21 3.10
N LEU A 288 17.78 9.02 1.86
CA LEU A 288 19.04 8.33 1.58
C LEU A 288 20.23 8.98 2.30
N LYS A 289 20.33 10.32 2.21
CA LYS A 289 21.40 11.07 2.88
C LYS A 289 21.28 10.97 4.41
N THR A 290 20.06 11.03 4.94
CA THR A 290 19.79 10.87 6.37
C THR A 290 20.19 9.50 6.88
N ALA A 291 19.92 8.44 6.12
CA ALA A 291 20.35 7.08 6.46
C ALA A 291 21.88 6.94 6.48
N ASN A 292 22.57 7.55 5.51
CA ASN A 292 24.04 7.57 5.47
C ASN A 292 24.66 8.35 6.63
N LEU A 293 24.07 9.50 7.03
CA LEU A 293 24.49 10.24 8.23
C LEU A 293 24.34 9.38 9.49
N ARG A 294 23.20 8.69 9.64
CA ARG A 294 22.99 7.76 10.76
C ARG A 294 24.07 6.67 10.80
N ALA A 295 24.34 6.04 9.66
CA ALA A 295 25.36 5.01 9.57
C ALA A 295 26.75 5.56 9.91
N HIS A 296 27.07 6.77 9.47
CA HIS A 296 28.32 7.45 9.83
C HIS A 296 28.43 7.63 11.35
N ILE A 297 27.39 8.14 12.01
CA ILE A 297 27.38 8.35 13.47
C ILE A 297 27.59 7.03 14.23
N LEU A 298 26.86 5.97 13.85
CA LEU A 298 26.88 4.68 14.58
C LEU A 298 28.17 3.89 14.38
N ASN A 299 28.84 4.03 13.24
CA ASN A 299 30.07 3.29 12.93
C ASN A 299 31.35 4.10 13.19
N SER A 300 31.23 5.34 13.67
CA SER A 300 32.39 6.19 14.01
C SER A 300 32.91 5.88 15.40
N SER A 301 34.20 5.52 15.49
CA SER A 301 34.87 5.30 16.78
C SER A 301 35.14 6.58 17.56
N LYS A 302 35.29 7.71 16.85
CA LYS A 302 35.44 9.07 17.38
C LYS A 302 34.65 10.05 16.51
N PRO A 303 33.33 10.17 16.72
CA PRO A 303 32.50 11.05 15.92
C PRO A 303 32.89 12.52 16.14
N ASP A 304 33.16 13.27 15.07
CA ASP A 304 33.26 14.72 15.13
C ASP A 304 31.84 15.29 15.28
N LEU A 305 31.52 15.71 16.50
CA LEU A 305 30.20 16.18 16.84
C LEU A 305 29.83 17.49 16.12
N LYS A 306 30.81 18.33 15.76
CA LYS A 306 30.54 19.56 15.01
C LYS A 306 30.18 19.23 13.57
N ASP A 307 30.95 18.36 12.92
CA ASP A 307 30.67 17.85 11.57
C ASP A 307 29.28 17.18 11.50
N ILE A 308 28.92 16.39 12.53
CA ILE A 308 27.58 15.78 12.60
C ILE A 308 26.47 16.83 12.69
N ILE A 309 26.65 17.88 13.50
CA ILE A 309 25.68 18.98 13.61
C ILE A 309 25.57 19.70 12.28
N ASP A 310 26.70 20.06 11.65
CA ASP A 310 26.73 20.77 10.38
C ASP A 310 26.00 19.96 9.28
N GLN A 311 26.30 18.66 9.15
CA GLN A 311 25.61 17.76 8.22
C GLN A 311 24.11 17.63 8.52
N ALA A 312 23.71 17.54 9.80
CA ALA A 312 22.30 17.46 10.17
C ALA A 312 21.54 18.76 9.85
N LEU A 313 22.18 19.91 10.03
CA LEU A 313 21.63 21.23 9.66
C LEU A 313 21.50 21.38 8.15
N GLU A 314 22.49 20.94 7.37
CA GLU A 314 22.41 20.91 5.91
C GLU A 314 21.22 20.08 5.42
N LEU A 315 20.99 18.91 6.01
CA LEU A 315 19.85 18.07 5.67
C LEU A 315 18.51 18.71 6.09
N ASP A 316 18.42 19.38 7.24
CA ASP A 316 17.18 20.09 7.63
C ASP A 316 16.91 21.29 6.71
N ALA A 317 17.96 21.99 6.26
CA ALA A 317 17.85 23.07 5.29
C ALA A 317 17.34 22.58 3.92
N LEU A 318 17.69 21.34 3.52
CA LEU A 318 17.11 20.69 2.35
C LEU A 318 15.65 20.26 2.57
N ALA A 319 15.29 19.88 3.80
CA ALA A 319 13.95 19.39 4.14
C ALA A 319 12.91 20.51 4.26
N ALA A 320 13.30 21.65 4.83
CA ALA A 320 12.40 22.77 5.15
C ALA A 320 11.61 23.33 3.94
N PRO A 321 12.22 23.54 2.76
CA PRO A 321 11.51 24.15 1.62
C PRO A 321 10.75 23.13 0.74
N ILE A 322 10.81 21.82 1.03
CA ILE A 322 10.25 20.75 0.15
C ILE A 322 8.82 21.05 -0.31
N PHE A 323 7.94 21.49 0.60
CA PHE A 323 6.55 21.80 0.26
C PHE A 323 6.29 23.28 -0.05
N GLN A 324 7.26 24.16 0.21
CA GLN A 324 7.17 25.58 -0.14
C GLN A 324 7.43 25.79 -1.62
N ASN A 325 8.34 25.00 -2.19
CA ASN A 325 8.68 25.01 -3.60
C ASN A 325 7.64 24.29 -4.48
N ALA A 326 6.75 23.50 -3.86
CA ALA A 326 5.69 22.81 -4.56
C ALA A 326 4.63 23.81 -5.09
N ALA A 327 4.68 24.11 -6.39
CA ALA A 327 3.77 25.05 -7.05
C ALA A 327 2.30 24.59 -7.10
N SER A 328 2.04 23.30 -6.90
CA SER A 328 0.73 22.67 -7.06
C SER A 328 -0.11 22.71 -5.77
N SER A 329 -1.42 22.97 -5.91
CA SER A 329 -2.38 22.92 -4.81
C SER A 329 -2.52 21.51 -4.20
N GLU A 330 -2.05 20.46 -4.89
CA GLU A 330 -2.13 19.06 -4.43
C GLU A 330 -1.27 18.77 -3.18
N TRP A 331 -0.28 19.61 -2.89
CA TRP A 331 0.64 19.47 -1.76
C TRP A 331 0.24 20.32 -0.55
N ARG A 332 -0.77 21.19 -0.71
CA ARG A 332 -1.27 22.05 0.37
C ARG A 332 -2.28 21.30 1.22
N TYR A 333 -2.24 21.53 2.52
CA TYR A 333 -3.23 21.03 3.47
C TYR A 333 -4.09 22.16 4.02
N GLU A 334 -5.27 21.80 4.49
CA GLU A 334 -6.13 22.69 5.28
C GLU A 334 -5.95 22.38 6.76
N THR A 335 -5.79 23.40 7.59
CA THR A 335 -5.76 23.26 9.05
C THR A 335 -7.15 23.45 9.61
N VAL A 336 -7.70 22.40 10.24
CA VAL A 336 -9.00 22.44 10.90
C VAL A 336 -8.80 22.57 12.41
N PRO A 337 -9.20 23.69 13.04
CA PRO A 337 -9.13 23.84 14.49
C PRO A 337 -10.16 22.93 15.19
N CYS A 338 -9.81 22.48 16.38
CA CYS A 338 -10.62 21.63 17.25
C CYS A 338 -10.80 22.34 18.59
N PHE A 339 -12.00 22.86 18.83
CA PHE A 339 -12.35 23.56 20.07
C PHE A 339 -12.67 22.59 21.21
N ASP A 340 -13.12 21.38 20.88
CA ASP A 340 -13.36 20.27 21.81
C ASP A 340 -12.35 19.12 21.60
N LYS A 341 -12.26 18.21 22.58
CA LYS A 341 -11.49 16.96 22.43
C LYS A 341 -12.16 16.06 21.39
N ILE A 342 -11.71 16.14 20.15
CA ILE A 342 -12.15 15.25 19.07
C ILE A 342 -11.46 13.88 19.20
N PRO A 343 -12.21 12.76 19.20
CA PRO A 343 -11.62 11.42 19.23
C PRO A 343 -10.61 11.21 18.10
N GLY A 344 -9.39 10.78 18.46
CA GLY A 344 -8.31 10.55 17.51
C GLY A 344 -7.55 11.80 17.08
N VAL A 345 -7.76 12.97 17.71
CA VAL A 345 -6.93 14.16 17.49
C VAL A 345 -6.09 14.44 18.74
N PHE A 346 -4.77 14.53 18.59
CA PHE A 346 -3.87 14.79 19.71
C PHE A 346 -3.88 16.25 20.20
N GLY A 347 -4.03 17.20 19.27
CA GLY A 347 -3.96 18.63 19.55
C GLY A 347 -5.30 19.35 19.46
N HIS A 348 -5.23 20.66 19.31
CA HIS A 348 -6.38 21.55 19.06
C HIS A 348 -6.60 21.80 17.57
N TYR A 349 -6.01 20.98 16.69
CA TYR A 349 -6.20 21.05 15.25
C TYR A 349 -5.76 19.73 14.59
N TYR A 350 -6.21 19.51 13.34
CA TYR A 350 -5.66 18.49 12.44
C TYR A 350 -5.53 19.03 11.02
N HIS A 351 -4.73 18.36 10.19
CA HIS A 351 -4.58 18.69 8.78
C HIS A 351 -5.46 17.80 7.90
N VAL A 352 -6.14 18.40 6.92
CA VAL A 352 -6.86 17.71 5.84
C VAL A 352 -6.00 17.80 4.59
N TYR A 353 -5.73 16.65 3.99
CA TYR A 353 -4.89 16.52 2.79
C TYR A 353 -5.73 16.17 1.57
N PRO A 354 -5.39 16.68 0.37
CA PRO A 354 -6.09 16.34 -0.86
C PRO A 354 -6.03 14.85 -1.22
N THR A 355 -4.90 14.19 -0.90
CA THR A 355 -4.70 12.76 -1.17
C THR A 355 -3.97 12.07 -0.03
N HIS A 356 -4.08 10.74 0.04
CA HIS A 356 -3.30 9.92 0.97
C HIS A 356 -1.79 10.02 0.72
N SER A 357 -1.36 10.11 -0.55
CA SER A 357 0.04 10.29 -0.93
C SER A 357 0.60 11.62 -0.40
N THR A 358 -0.19 12.70 -0.47
CA THR A 358 0.16 14.00 0.11
C THR A 358 0.37 13.89 1.61
N ALA A 359 -0.59 13.30 2.34
CA ALA A 359 -0.50 13.12 3.78
C ALA A 359 0.74 12.29 4.18
N GLN A 360 1.00 11.20 3.43
CA GLN A 360 2.14 10.32 3.67
C GLN A 360 3.46 11.05 3.46
N THR A 361 3.62 11.76 2.36
CA THR A 361 4.86 12.50 2.04
C THR A 361 5.15 13.59 3.06
N TRP A 362 4.12 14.34 3.50
CA TRP A 362 4.26 15.30 4.61
C TRP A 362 4.77 14.65 5.89
N ASN A 363 4.19 13.50 6.27
CA ASN A 363 4.61 12.78 7.46
C ASN A 363 6.03 12.24 7.34
N TRP A 364 6.43 11.83 6.15
CA TRP A 364 7.77 11.36 5.85
C TRP A 364 8.84 12.43 6.03
N VAL A 365 8.61 13.61 5.47
CA VAL A 365 9.51 14.75 5.67
C VAL A 365 9.52 15.17 7.14
N ARG A 366 8.36 15.26 7.80
CA ARG A 366 8.27 15.65 9.23
C ARG A 366 9.03 14.71 10.15
N TYR A 367 8.87 13.40 10.03
CA TYR A 367 9.63 12.48 10.90
C TYR A 367 11.13 12.59 10.63
N THR A 368 11.54 12.83 9.39
CA THR A 368 12.95 13.02 9.04
C THR A 368 13.51 14.27 9.71
N ARG A 369 12.76 15.37 9.73
CA ARG A 369 13.15 16.60 10.44
C ARG A 369 13.22 16.40 11.96
N ILE A 370 12.21 15.74 12.55
CA ILE A 370 12.22 15.35 13.96
C ILE A 370 13.49 14.54 14.29
N TYR A 371 13.83 13.60 13.42
CA TYR A 371 15.01 12.75 13.56
C TYR A 371 16.32 13.55 13.49
N LEU A 372 16.45 14.47 12.53
CA LEU A 372 17.63 15.35 12.40
C LEU A 372 17.77 16.30 13.59
N HIS A 373 16.66 16.88 14.07
CA HIS A 373 16.66 17.76 15.24
C HIS A 373 17.05 17.01 16.52
N ASP A 374 16.68 15.74 16.67
CA ASP A 374 17.15 14.94 17.81
C ASP A 374 18.65 14.64 17.74
N ILE A 375 19.21 14.38 16.54
CA ILE A 375 20.67 14.26 16.34
C ILE A 375 21.36 15.54 16.82
N ILE A 376 20.91 16.70 16.33
CA ILE A 376 21.48 18.01 16.69
C ILE A 376 21.44 18.17 18.21
N ARG A 377 20.26 18.00 18.81
CA ARG A 377 20.04 18.13 20.26
C ARG A 377 20.96 17.20 21.06
N ASN A 378 21.08 15.94 20.69
CA ASN A 378 21.93 14.99 21.42
C ASN A 378 23.40 15.35 21.29
N CYS A 379 23.88 15.72 20.10
CA CYS A 379 25.25 16.20 19.91
C CYS A 379 25.54 17.43 20.77
N THR A 380 24.63 18.41 20.81
CA THR A 380 24.75 19.60 21.67
C THR A 380 24.82 19.22 23.15
N ARG A 381 23.93 18.34 23.63
CA ARG A 381 23.96 17.88 25.03
C ARG A 381 25.27 17.16 25.36
N PHE A 382 25.84 16.41 24.42
CA PHE A 382 27.15 15.80 24.59
C PHE A 382 28.25 16.87 24.72
N PHE A 383 28.26 17.90 23.87
CA PHE A 383 29.18 19.03 24.00
C PHE A 383 29.09 19.71 25.36
N THR A 384 27.88 20.12 25.76
CA THR A 384 27.66 20.85 27.01
C THR A 384 28.04 20.02 28.23
N ASN A 385 27.67 18.74 28.26
CA ASN A 385 27.86 17.89 29.44
C ASN A 385 29.28 17.30 29.54
N PHE A 386 29.95 17.03 28.42
CA PHE A 386 31.22 16.29 28.42
C PHE A 386 32.43 17.11 27.96
N LEU A 387 32.25 18.10 27.07
CA LEU A 387 33.37 18.90 26.54
C LEU A 387 33.47 20.30 27.16
N ARG A 388 32.44 20.77 27.90
CA ARG A 388 32.38 22.13 28.49
C ARG A 388 32.57 23.26 27.46
N GLU A 389 32.26 23.00 26.20
CA GLU A 389 32.28 23.97 25.11
C GLU A 389 30.84 24.36 24.74
N ASN A 390 30.57 25.66 24.63
CA ASN A 390 29.30 26.18 24.15
C ASN A 390 29.36 26.34 22.63
N ILE A 391 28.45 25.66 21.91
CA ILE A 391 28.24 25.91 20.49
C ILE A 391 27.19 27.00 20.34
N ASP A 392 27.50 28.01 19.52
CA ASP A 392 26.56 29.05 19.14
C ASP A 392 25.55 28.46 18.13
N LEU A 393 24.49 27.83 18.64
CA LEU A 393 23.42 27.26 17.83
C LEU A 393 22.39 28.32 17.47
N PRO A 394 21.81 28.28 16.25
CA PRO A 394 20.65 29.09 15.93
C PRO A 394 19.57 28.95 17.01
N GLN A 395 19.17 30.07 17.61
CA GLN A 395 18.26 30.12 18.76
C GLN A 395 16.90 29.44 18.50
N GLN A 396 16.52 29.30 17.22
CA GLN A 396 15.34 28.57 16.75
C GLN A 396 15.37 27.06 17.05
N LEU A 397 16.56 26.44 17.15
CA LEU A 397 16.75 25.00 17.44
C LEU A 397 16.74 24.68 18.94
N LEU A 398 16.99 25.69 19.79
CA LEU A 398 17.03 25.56 21.25
C LEU A 398 15.63 25.66 21.87
N ASN A 399 14.67 26.27 21.18
CA ASN A 399 13.29 26.36 21.61
C ASN A 399 12.53 25.09 21.19
N CYS A 400 12.31 24.14 22.09
CA CYS A 400 11.37 23.01 21.83
C CYS A 400 9.94 23.47 21.52
N ASP A 401 9.60 24.73 21.84
CA ASP A 401 8.29 25.34 21.55
C ASP A 401 8.12 25.78 20.08
N THR A 402 9.17 25.76 19.24
CA THR A 402 9.08 26.12 17.81
C THR A 402 8.68 24.97 16.90
N ALA A 403 8.61 23.73 17.40
CA ALA A 403 8.03 22.61 16.66
C ALA A 403 6.50 22.76 16.62
N THR A 404 6.03 23.71 15.80
CA THR A 404 4.60 23.95 15.59
C THR A 404 3.92 22.81 14.84
N GLU A 405 4.69 22.01 14.11
CA GLU A 405 4.18 20.91 13.29
C GLU A 405 4.06 19.59 14.08
N ARG A 406 2.83 19.20 14.40
CA ARG A 406 2.50 17.86 14.94
C ARG A 406 2.19 16.88 13.81
N LEU A 407 2.35 15.58 14.07
CA LEU A 407 1.84 14.57 13.14
C LEU A 407 0.30 14.69 13.05
N PRO A 408 -0.26 14.88 11.84
CA PRO A 408 -1.69 14.96 11.59
C PRO A 408 -2.35 13.59 11.79
N LEU A 409 -3.68 13.59 11.90
CA LEU A 409 -4.47 12.37 11.96
C LEU A 409 -4.32 11.57 10.66
N VAL A 410 -3.67 10.41 10.74
CA VAL A 410 -3.47 9.51 9.60
C VAL A 410 -4.69 8.61 9.43
N ARG A 411 -5.47 8.84 8.37
CA ARG A 411 -6.47 7.88 7.88
C ARG A 411 -5.80 7.05 6.77
N VAL A 412 -5.46 5.82 7.10
CA VAL A 412 -4.50 4.99 6.36
C VAL A 412 -5.02 4.62 4.96
N SER A 413 -4.24 4.98 3.94
CA SER A 413 -4.10 4.22 2.70
C SER A 413 -2.60 4.08 2.43
N GLY A 414 -2.11 2.86 2.14
CA GLY A 414 -0.67 2.57 2.06
C GLY A 414 0.08 2.60 3.40
N GLY A 415 -0.64 2.49 4.53
CA GLY A 415 -0.18 2.90 5.86
C GLY A 415 0.81 1.99 6.59
N TYR A 416 1.34 0.94 5.96
CA TYR A 416 2.46 0.22 6.57
C TYR A 416 3.71 1.12 6.67
N SER A 417 3.86 2.14 5.81
CA SER A 417 4.98 3.08 5.93
C SER A 417 4.72 4.14 7.01
N SER A 418 3.45 4.49 7.29
CA SER A 418 3.08 5.50 8.28
C SER A 418 3.29 5.04 9.72
N VAL A 419 3.30 3.72 9.98
CA VAL A 419 3.62 3.21 11.32
C VAL A 419 5.06 3.52 11.72
N TRP A 420 5.99 3.66 10.76
CA TRP A 420 7.35 4.10 11.02
C TRP A 420 7.39 5.55 11.50
N ALA A 421 6.69 6.46 10.82
CA ALA A 421 6.62 7.87 11.21
C ALA A 421 6.01 8.05 12.61
N LEU A 422 4.93 7.31 12.91
CA LEU A 422 4.33 7.28 14.24
C LEU A 422 5.31 6.78 15.30
N PHE A 423 5.96 5.64 15.04
CA PHE A 423 6.89 5.05 15.98
C PHE A 423 8.09 5.94 16.25
N VAL A 424 8.68 6.54 15.22
CA VAL A 424 9.78 7.52 15.35
C VAL A 424 9.34 8.68 16.24
N ALA A 425 8.19 9.29 15.97
CA ALA A 425 7.69 10.42 16.77
C ALA A 425 7.45 10.05 18.25
N GLY A 426 6.88 8.88 18.53
CA GLY A 426 6.68 8.41 19.92
C GLY A 426 7.98 7.98 20.61
N SER A 427 8.96 7.52 19.84
CA SER A 427 10.23 7.02 20.36
C SER A 427 11.26 8.12 20.59
N MET A 428 10.98 9.38 20.26
CA MET A 428 11.91 10.48 20.52
C MET A 428 12.12 10.70 22.02
N PRO A 429 13.35 10.99 22.48
CA PRO A 429 13.61 11.38 23.86
C PRO A 429 12.82 12.61 24.34
N THR A 430 12.38 13.46 23.42
CA THR A 430 11.57 14.66 23.68
C THR A 430 10.06 14.40 23.65
N ALA A 431 9.61 13.19 23.27
CA ALA A 431 8.20 12.86 23.23
C ALA A 431 7.60 12.85 24.64
N SER A 432 6.59 13.68 24.86
CA SER A 432 5.86 13.70 26.13
C SER A 432 5.13 12.38 26.37
N ALA A 433 4.83 12.05 27.63
CA ALA A 433 4.02 10.88 27.98
C ALA A 433 2.67 10.87 27.23
N ALA A 434 2.01 12.04 27.13
CA ALA A 434 0.76 12.19 26.39
C ALA A 434 0.95 11.90 24.88
N SER A 435 2.04 12.37 24.27
CA SER A 435 2.36 12.08 22.87
C SER A 435 2.62 10.59 22.64
N GLN A 436 3.33 9.94 23.57
CA GLN A 436 3.58 8.49 23.52
C GLN A 436 2.29 7.68 23.65
N ASP A 437 1.39 8.06 24.57
CA ASP A 437 0.08 7.41 24.72
C ASP A 437 -0.77 7.57 23.45
N TYR A 438 -0.75 8.75 22.84
CA TYR A 438 -1.42 8.97 21.55
C TYR A 438 -0.85 8.11 20.43
N VAL A 439 0.48 8.04 20.31
CA VAL A 439 1.15 7.18 19.31
C VAL A 439 0.81 5.71 19.52
N LEU A 440 0.82 5.22 20.77
CA LEU A 440 0.40 3.86 21.10
C LEU A 440 -1.04 3.61 20.66
N HIS A 441 -1.96 4.52 20.97
CA HIS A 441 -3.35 4.43 20.55
C HIS A 441 -3.49 4.39 19.02
N CYS A 442 -2.71 5.19 18.29
CA CYS A 442 -2.67 5.15 16.83
C CYS A 442 -2.16 3.81 16.30
N LEU A 443 -1.08 3.26 16.87
CA LEU A 443 -0.53 1.97 16.45
C LEU A 443 -1.51 0.81 16.73
N GLU A 444 -2.15 0.79 17.89
CA GLU A 444 -3.18 -0.18 18.24
C GLU A 444 -4.39 -0.08 17.30
N ARG A 445 -4.79 1.14 16.95
CA ARG A 445 -5.85 1.37 15.96
C ARG A 445 -5.45 0.87 14.58
N VAL A 446 -4.21 1.11 14.15
CA VAL A 446 -3.71 0.59 12.87
C VAL A 446 -3.73 -0.93 12.84
N GLU A 447 -3.33 -1.58 13.92
CA GLU A 447 -3.42 -3.03 14.06
C GLU A 447 -4.87 -3.54 13.97
N ARG A 448 -5.78 -2.94 14.73
CA ARG A 448 -7.17 -3.38 14.87
C ARG A 448 -8.01 -3.09 13.62
N ASP A 449 -7.97 -1.85 13.13
CA ASP A 449 -8.88 -1.39 12.09
C ASP A 449 -8.38 -1.77 10.68
N PHE A 450 -7.07 -1.91 10.49
CA PHE A 450 -6.45 -2.17 9.18
C PHE A 450 -5.71 -3.51 9.09
N GLY A 451 -5.61 -4.25 10.20
CA GLY A 451 -4.98 -5.57 10.21
C GLY A 451 -3.47 -5.55 9.97
N ILE A 452 -2.77 -4.42 10.15
CA ILE A 452 -1.33 -4.31 9.91
C ILE A 452 -0.57 -4.70 11.20
N LYS A 453 -0.06 -5.93 11.25
CA LYS A 453 0.58 -6.47 12.47
C LYS A 453 1.93 -5.85 12.83
N GLN A 454 2.64 -5.25 11.88
CA GLN A 454 3.85 -4.48 12.15
C GLN A 454 3.61 -3.32 13.14
N ALA A 455 2.40 -2.76 13.18
CA ALA A 455 2.03 -1.74 14.16
C ALA A 455 2.09 -2.28 15.61
N SER A 456 1.76 -3.57 15.81
CA SER A 456 1.85 -4.25 17.10
C SER A 456 3.29 -4.37 17.57
N VAL A 457 4.22 -4.68 16.65
CA VAL A 457 5.65 -4.79 16.97
C VAL A 457 6.20 -3.43 17.40
N PHE A 458 5.84 -2.36 16.69
CA PHE A 458 6.19 -0.99 17.10
C PHE A 458 5.57 -0.59 18.44
N ALA A 459 4.31 -0.94 18.70
CA ALA A 459 3.67 -0.66 19.99
C ALA A 459 4.39 -1.37 21.14
N LYS A 460 4.74 -2.66 20.98
CA LYS A 460 5.53 -3.43 21.96
C LYS A 460 6.90 -2.77 22.21
N ALA A 461 7.59 -2.37 21.14
CA ALA A 461 8.88 -1.70 21.24
C ALA A 461 8.80 -0.34 21.96
N LEU A 462 7.74 0.44 21.71
CA LEU A 462 7.54 1.73 22.38
C LEU A 462 7.25 1.54 23.87
N ARG A 463 6.43 0.54 24.24
CA ARG A 463 6.19 0.19 25.65
C ARG A 463 7.47 -0.25 26.35
N TYR A 464 8.29 -1.07 25.69
CA TYR A 464 9.58 -1.47 26.23
C TYR A 464 10.51 -0.27 26.46
N LYS A 465 10.60 0.65 25.50
CA LYS A 465 11.40 1.86 25.63
C LYS A 465 10.93 2.75 26.80
N ARG A 466 9.61 2.86 27.02
CA ARG A 466 9.06 3.55 28.19
C ARG A 466 9.46 2.87 29.50
N SER A 467 9.45 1.55 29.54
CA SER A 467 9.90 0.79 30.72
C SER A 467 11.37 1.11 31.05
N LEU A 468 12.26 1.10 30.05
CA LEU A 468 13.67 1.45 30.22
C LEU A 468 13.88 2.91 30.65
N ALA A 469 13.06 3.84 30.12
CA ALA A 469 13.10 5.24 30.54
C ALA A 469 12.75 5.38 32.03
N ASN A 470 11.70 4.68 32.46
CA ASN A 470 11.21 4.72 33.84
C ASN A 470 12.15 4.03 34.83
N SER A 471 12.90 3.01 34.41
CA SER A 471 13.93 2.35 35.23
C SER A 471 15.27 3.12 35.26
N GLY A 472 15.42 4.18 34.46
CA GLY A 472 16.68 4.92 34.35
C GLY A 472 17.77 4.19 33.55
N GLU A 473 17.44 3.10 32.87
CA GLU A 473 18.36 2.23 32.15
C GLU A 473 18.62 2.68 30.70
N MET A 474 18.12 3.84 30.28
CA MET A 474 18.32 4.34 28.92
C MET A 474 19.63 5.13 28.82
N PRO A 475 20.68 4.60 28.16
CA PRO A 475 21.94 5.32 28.01
C PRO A 475 21.77 6.52 27.08
N LEU A 476 22.50 7.61 27.38
CA LEU A 476 22.63 8.74 26.46
C LEU A 476 23.39 8.26 25.20
N SER A 477 22.77 8.35 24.03
CA SER A 477 23.37 8.02 22.74
C SER A 477 23.17 9.20 21.78
N LEU A 478 24.15 9.45 20.90
CA LEU A 478 24.04 10.46 19.83
C LEU A 478 22.86 10.14 18.90
N CYS A 479 22.72 8.85 18.58
CA CYS A 479 21.63 8.29 17.81
C CYS A 479 20.94 7.20 18.65
N PRO A 480 19.89 7.55 19.42
CA PRO A 480 19.08 6.56 20.12
C PRO A 480 18.67 5.39 19.21
N ARG A 481 18.41 4.23 19.82
CA ARG A 481 17.82 3.12 19.11
C ARG A 481 16.36 3.48 18.81
N TYR A 482 16.07 3.67 17.54
CA TYR A 482 14.74 4.07 17.05
C TYR A 482 14.01 2.94 16.39
N LEU A 483 14.65 1.79 16.20
CA LEU A 483 14.04 0.61 15.59
C LEU A 483 14.15 -0.56 16.55
N PRO A 484 13.12 -1.43 16.59
CA PRO A 484 13.08 -2.51 17.57
C PRO A 484 14.28 -3.46 17.33
N PRO A 485 14.96 -3.95 18.37
CA PRO A 485 16.05 -4.91 18.21
C PRO A 485 15.63 -6.14 17.43
N ASP A 486 16.55 -6.70 16.65
CA ASP A 486 16.44 -8.08 16.18
C ASP A 486 16.52 -9.02 17.38
N ARG A 487 15.81 -10.17 17.31
CA ARG A 487 15.67 -11.12 18.43
C ARG A 487 16.99 -11.59 19.04
N ASP A 488 18.08 -11.58 18.28
CA ASP A 488 19.39 -12.09 18.71
C ASP A 488 20.14 -11.16 19.67
N GLU A 489 19.74 -9.89 19.78
CA GLU A 489 20.23 -8.99 20.84
C GLU A 489 19.32 -9.08 22.07
N LYS A 490 19.56 -10.09 22.92
CA LYS A 490 18.94 -10.33 24.24
C LYS A 490 18.12 -9.16 24.82
N THR A 491 16.79 -9.15 24.60
CA THR A 491 15.64 -8.81 25.51
C THR A 491 14.38 -8.28 24.75
N PRO A 492 13.15 -8.32 25.31
CA PRO A 492 12.32 -9.52 25.51
C PRO A 492 10.82 -9.14 25.43
N TYR A 493 10.13 -9.07 24.28
CA TYR A 493 8.74 -8.57 24.29
C TYR A 493 7.84 -9.45 25.18
N PRO A 494 7.42 -9.00 26.39
CA PRO A 494 6.52 -9.80 27.19
C PRO A 494 5.15 -9.74 26.50
N GLU A 495 4.48 -10.89 26.40
CA GLU A 495 3.08 -10.88 26.05
C GLU A 495 2.35 -10.01 27.09
N ALA A 496 1.56 -9.05 26.61
CA ALA A 496 0.76 -8.22 27.50
C ALA A 496 -0.17 -9.17 28.27
N ASN A 497 0.10 -9.36 29.56
CA ASN A 497 -0.80 -10.07 30.44
C ASN A 497 -2.15 -9.36 30.37
N GLY A 498 -3.10 -10.01 29.68
CA GLY A 498 -4.50 -9.66 29.75
C GLY A 498 -4.96 -9.88 31.17
N ASN A 499 -5.08 -8.79 31.93
CA ASN A 499 -5.96 -8.63 33.08
C ASN A 499 -5.94 -7.15 33.46
N VAL A 500 -6.87 -6.40 32.86
CA VAL A 500 -7.37 -5.18 33.48
C VAL A 500 -8.60 -5.62 34.25
N SER A 501 -8.47 -5.66 35.57
CA SER A 501 -9.57 -5.80 36.53
C SER A 501 -10.48 -4.57 36.52
#